data_AF-A0A7W0A0Q6-F1
#
_entry.id   AF-A0A7W0A0Q6-F1
#
_cell.length_a   1.000
_cell.length_b   1.000
_cell.length_c   1.000
_cell.angle_alpha   90.00
_cell.angle_beta   90.00
_cell.angle_gamma   90.00
#
_symmetry.space_group_name_H-M   'P 1'
#
loop_
_entity.id
_entity.type
_entity.pdbx_description
1 polymer ?
#
loop_
_entity_poly.entity_id
_entity_poly.type
_entity_poly.pdbx_seq_one_letter_code
_entity_poly.pdbx_strand_id
1 'polypeptide(L)' 'MSKSHALVLRAFAVWTVYVWGTRIWNVIGDDARGFAFKAVHVVLALISVGFAVATWVIVSRNRRRVTHPVQ' A
#
# COMPACT_ATOMS: atom_id res chain seq x y z
N MET A 1 3.02 -17.90 10.30
CA MET A 1 2.25 -17.38 9.15
C MET A 1 2.62 -18.17 7.90
N SER A 2 1.64 -18.73 7.17
CA SER A 2 1.88 -19.48 5.94
C SER A 2 2.57 -18.62 4.87
N LYS A 3 3.39 -19.25 4.01
CA LYS A 3 4.06 -18.59 2.87
C LYS A 3 3.04 -17.94 1.94
N SER A 4 1.91 -18.61 1.68
CA SER A 4 0.85 -18.12 0.80
C SER A 4 0.17 -16.88 1.36
N HIS A 5 -0.15 -16.87 2.66
CA HIS A 5 -0.72 -15.67 3.32
C HIS A 5 0.24 -14.48 3.25
N ALA A 6 1.55 -14.72 3.41
CA ALA A 6 2.56 -13.67 3.27
C ALA A 6 2.60 -13.09 1.85
N LEU A 7 2.47 -13.97 0.85
CA LEU A 7 2.52 -13.57 -0.55
C LEU A 7 1.28 -12.73 -0.91
N VAL A 8 0.09 -13.15 -0.48
CA VAL A 8 -1.17 -12.40 -0.71
C VAL A 8 -1.09 -11.00 -0.09
N LEU A 9 -0.65 -10.88 1.16
CA LEU A 9 -0.56 -9.56 1.81
C LEU A 9 0.50 -8.64 1.17
N ARG A 10 1.61 -9.22 0.71
CA ARG A 10 2.64 -8.49 -0.03
C ARG A 10 2.14 -8.03 -1.40
N ALA A 11 1.44 -8.92 -2.12
CA ALA A 11 0.83 -8.60 -3.41
C ALA A 11 -0.24 -7.51 -3.24
N PHE A 12 -1.07 -7.59 -2.20
CA PHE A 12 -2.03 -6.55 -1.87
C PHE A 12 -1.34 -5.20 -1.63
N ALA A 13 -0.29 -5.15 -0.81
CA ALA A 13 0.45 -3.92 -0.55
C ALA A 13 1.03 -3.29 -1.83
N VAL A 14 1.66 -4.10 -2.69
CA VAL A 14 2.19 -3.64 -3.99
C VAL A 14 1.07 -3.15 -4.90
N TRP A 15 -0.05 -3.88 -4.95
CA TRP A 15 -1.21 -3.51 -5.76
C TRP A 15 -1.82 -2.18 -5.30
N THR A 16 -1.93 -1.94 -3.99
CA THR A 16 -2.41 -0.68 -3.45
C THR A 16 -1.56 0.49 -3.93
N VAL A 17 -0.22 0.37 -3.87
CA VAL A 17 0.69 1.42 -4.35
C VAL A 17 0.51 1.67 -5.85
N TYR A 18 0.39 0.60 -6.65
CA TYR A 18 0.15 0.71 -8.09
C TYR A 18 -1.18 1.42 -8.43
N VAL A 19 -2.29 1.01 -7.81
CA VAL A 19 -3.61 1.60 -8.05
C VAL A 19 -3.62 3.08 -7.65
N TRP A 20 -3.05 3.43 -6.50
CA TRP A 20 -3.02 4.82 -6.08
C TRP A 20 -2.07 5.68 -6.92
N GLY A 21 -0.93 5.13 -7.34
CA GLY A 21 -0.02 5.81 -8.27
C GLY A 21 -0.70 6.18 -9.59
N THR A 22 -1.36 5.21 -10.23
CA THR A 22 -2.11 5.45 -11.48
C THR A 22 -3.29 6.40 -11.28
N ARG A 23 -4.02 6.28 -10.16
CA ARG A 23 -5.15 7.15 -9.86
C ARG A 23 -4.72 8.60 -9.63
N ILE A 24 -3.63 8.84 -8.89
CA ILE A 24 -3.10 10.19 -8.66
C ILE A 24 -2.60 10.80 -9.97
N TRP A 25 -1.92 10.02 -10.83
CA TRP A 25 -1.50 10.48 -12.15
C TRP A 25 -2.70 11.00 -12.97
N ASN A 26 -3.78 10.23 -13.00
CA ASN A 26 -5.00 10.60 -13.72
C ASN A 26 -5.68 11.85 -13.12
N VAL A 27 -5.71 11.98 -11.79
CA VAL A 27 -6.37 13.11 -11.11
C VAL A 27 -5.57 14.40 -11.23
N ILE A 28 -4.24 14.32 -11.21
CA ILE A 28 -3.38 15.51 -11.35
C ILE A 28 -3.51 16.07 -12.78
N GLY A 29 -3.45 15.21 -13.80
CA GLY A 29 -3.56 15.59 -15.21
C GLY A 29 -4.95 15.96 -15.69
N ASP A 30 -5.97 15.89 -14.83
CA ASP A 30 -7.33 16.31 -15.14
C ASP A 30 -7.54 17.78 -14.72
N ASP A 31 -7.50 18.68 -15.69
CA ASP A 31 -7.67 20.12 -15.49
C ASP A 31 -9.15 20.52 -15.27
N ALA A 32 -10.11 19.65 -15.58
CA ALA A 32 -11.53 19.92 -15.37
C ALA A 32 -11.95 19.76 -13.90
N ARG A 33 -11.09 19.21 -13.03
CA ARG A 33 -11.41 18.95 -11.62
C ARG A 33 -10.85 20.02 -10.68
N GLY A 34 -11.71 20.49 -9.79
CA GLY A 34 -11.36 21.48 -8.77
C GLY A 34 -10.38 20.98 -7.70
N PHE A 35 -9.73 21.92 -7.01
CA PHE A 35 -8.72 21.66 -5.99
C PHE A 35 -9.17 20.69 -4.88
N ALA A 36 -10.39 20.87 -4.36
CA ALA A 36 -10.93 20.01 -3.29
C ALA A 36 -11.00 18.53 -3.70
N PHE A 37 -11.37 18.26 -4.96
CA PHE A 37 -11.40 16.90 -5.50
C PHE A 37 -9.99 16.28 -5.51
N LYS A 38 -8.98 17.04 -5.97
CA LYS A 38 -7.58 16.59 -6.01
C LYS A 38 -7.05 16.33 -4.59
N ALA A 39 -7.34 17.23 -3.64
CA ALA A 39 -6.90 17.11 -2.26
C ALA A 39 -7.41 15.83 -1.57
N VAL A 40 -8.70 15.50 -1.71
CA VAL A 40 -9.28 14.27 -1.14
C VAL A 40 -8.58 13.02 -1.69
N HIS A 41 -8.32 12.98 -3.00
CA HIS A 41 -7.67 11.82 -3.62
C HIS A 41 -6.22 11.68 -3.16
N VAL A 42 -5.49 12.79 -3.03
CA VAL A 42 -4.13 12.78 -2.49
C VAL A 42 -4.12 12.29 -1.04
N VAL A 43 -5.01 12.78 -0.18
CA VAL A 43 -5.10 12.34 1.22
C VAL A 43 -5.42 10.85 1.32
N LEU A 44 -6.41 10.37 0.57
CA LEU A 44 -6.75 8.95 0.53
C LEU A 44 -5.60 8.08 0.00
N ALA A 45 -4.83 8.58 -0.97
CA ALA A 45 -3.64 7.91 -1.47
C ALA A 45 -2.57 7.77 -0.38
N LEU A 46 -2.27 8.85 0.33
CA LEU A 46 -1.28 8.85 1.41
C LEU A 46 -1.65 7.86 2.52
N ILE A 47 -2.91 7.87 2.96
CA ILE A 47 -3.39 6.94 4.00
C ILE A 47 -3.28 5.49 3.52
N SER A 48 -3.73 5.22 2.29
CA SER A 48 -3.72 3.87 1.73
C SER A 48 -2.30 3.33 1.53
N VAL A 49 -1.38 4.16 1.03
CA VAL A 49 0.04 3.81 0.90
C VAL A 49 0.68 3.60 2.27
N GLY A 50 0.35 4.44 3.26
CA GLY A 50 0.76 4.25 4.65
C GLY A 50 0.36 2.87 5.20
N PHE A 51 -0.89 2.44 4.97
CA PHE A 51 -1.33 1.10 5.34
C PHE A 51 -0.60 0.00 4.56
N ALA A 52 -0.37 0.16 3.25
CA ALA A 52 0.37 -0.80 2.46
C ALA A 52 1.81 -1.01 2.99
N VAL A 53 2.49 0.08 3.35
CA VAL A 53 3.83 0.04 3.96
C VAL A 53 3.78 -0.66 5.33
N ALA A 54 2.81 -0.31 6.18
CA ALA A 54 2.63 -0.96 7.48
C ALA A 54 2.41 -2.48 7.34
N THR A 55 1.52 -2.89 6.43
CA THR A 55 1.28 -4.31 6.11
C THR A 55 2.57 -5.00 5.66
N TRP A 56 3.33 -4.38 4.75
CA TRP A 56 4.60 -4.94 4.26
C TRP A 56 5.61 -5.15 5.39
N VAL A 57 5.76 -4.16 6.27
CA VAL A 57 6.68 -4.19 7.43
C VAL A 57 6.26 -5.29 8.39
N ILE A 58 4.98 -5.35 8.77
CA ILE A 58 4.44 -6.36 9.70
C ILE A 58 4.65 -7.77 9.14
N VAL A 59 4.25 -8.01 7.90
CA VAL A 59 4.41 -9.31 7.23
C VAL A 59 5.88 -9.74 7.17
N SER A 60 6.77 -8.80 6.83
CA SER A 60 8.20 -9.09 6.71
C SER A 60 8.86 -9.35 8.07
N ARG A 61 8.44 -8.66 9.13
CA ARG A 61 8.88 -8.94 10.51
C ARG A 61 8.36 -10.30 10.98
N ASN A 62 7.07 -10.60 10.78
CA ASN A 62 6.47 -11.87 11.22
C ASN A 62 7.09 -13.07 10.51
N ARG A 63 7.42 -12.94 9.22
CA ARG A 63 8.07 -14.00 8.45
C ARG A 63 9.47 -14.30 8.97
N ARG A 64 10.26 -13.27 9.30
CA ARG A 64 11.61 -13.43 9.86
C ARG A 64 11.62 -14.16 11.20
N ARG A 65 10.66 -13.83 12.08
CA ARG A 65 10.49 -14.50 13.39
C ARG A 65 10.21 -16.00 13.27
N VAL A 66 9.45 -16.40 12.24
CA VAL A 66 9.14 -17.82 12.02
C VAL A 66 10.35 -18.60 11.48
N THR A 67 11.19 -17.97 10.66
CA THR A 67 12.39 -18.61 10.09
C THR A 67 13.59 -18.68 11.03
N HIS A 68 13.66 -17.82 12.05
CA HIS A 68 14.69 -17.84 13.09
C HIS A 68 14.02 -17.88 14.46
N PRO A 69 13.61 -19.07 14.95
CA PRO A 69 13.25 -19.22 16.34
C PRO A 69 14.52 -18.95 17.16
N VAL A 70 14.49 -17.93 18.02
CA VAL A 70 15.56 -17.68 18.99
C VAL A 70 15.67 -18.96 19.83
N GLN A 71 16.85 -19.58 19.80
CA GLN A 71 17.17 -20.76 20.60
C GLN A 71 17.26 -20.41 22.08
#